data_AF-A0A1B8CHZ3-F1
#
_entry.id   AF-A0A1B8CHZ3-F1
#
_cell.length_a   1.000
_cell.length_b   1.000
_cell.length_c   1.000
_cell.angle_alpha   90.00
_cell.angle_beta   90.00
_cell.angle_gamma   90.00
#
_symmetry.space_group_name_H-M   'P 1'
#
loop_
_entity.id
_entity.type
_entity.pdbx_description
1 polymer ?
#
loop_
_entity_poly.entity_id
_entity_poly.type
_entity_poly.pdbx_seq_one_letter_code
_entity_poly.pdbx_strand_id
1 'polypeptide(L)'
;MFDMVGKATLLIKRGADIGMHDHHGNTALYILLKSDVMWLKGWDMLSYHRQMFELQEILKVFITAGVDIYTPNAHGETPTAIASESGLTEIWIKALEYCGVNSNAVIAYSQDPDPEFVHQYSKVTFGEYCQRREAGLDRFEEIQDSDIGTDEEERDNEESDEAESDDDIDTNMDRHAEEDID
;
A
#
# COMPACT_ATOMS: atom_id res chain seq x y z
N MET A 1 -1.95 -16.06 -6.51
CA MET A 1 -2.51 -14.77 -6.09
C MET A 1 -3.87 -15.01 -5.47
N PHE A 2 -4.07 -14.63 -4.21
CA PHE A 2 -5.37 -14.73 -3.57
C PHE A 2 -6.20 -13.52 -4.01
N ASP A 3 -7.29 -13.71 -4.76
CA ASP A 3 -8.23 -12.61 -5.09
C ASP A 3 -9.09 -12.30 -3.87
N MET A 4 -8.56 -11.51 -2.92
CA MET A 4 -9.26 -11.18 -1.68
C MET A 4 -10.43 -10.23 -1.95
N VAL A 5 -10.28 -9.32 -2.92
CA VAL A 5 -11.35 -8.43 -3.39
C VAL A 5 -12.55 -9.23 -3.90
N GLY A 6 -12.33 -10.23 -4.76
CA GLY A 6 -13.39 -11.08 -5.29
C GLY A 6 -14.07 -11.91 -4.20
N LYS A 7 -13.31 -12.44 -3.24
CA LYS A 7 -13.87 -13.18 -2.10
C LYS A 7 -14.71 -12.30 -1.18
N ALA A 8 -14.21 -11.12 -0.81
CA ALA A 8 -14.96 -10.15 0.00
C ALA A 8 -16.25 -9.73 -0.70
N THR A 9 -16.15 -9.38 -1.98
CA THR A 9 -17.31 -9.02 -2.82
C THR A 9 -18.34 -10.14 -2.84
N LEU A 10 -17.90 -11.40 -3.02
CA LEU A 10 -18.80 -12.55 -3.04
C LEU A 10 -19.52 -12.74 -1.70
N LEU A 11 -18.80 -12.65 -0.57
CA LEU A 11 -19.39 -12.81 0.75
C LEU A 11 -20.44 -11.72 1.03
N ILE A 12 -20.12 -10.46 0.73
CA ILE A 12 -21.05 -9.34 0.89
C ILE A 12 -22.27 -9.50 -0.02
N LYS A 13 -22.08 -9.89 -1.29
CA LYS A 13 -23.19 -10.23 -2.21
C LYS A 13 -24.09 -11.34 -1.67
N ARG A 14 -23.59 -12.20 -0.78
CA ARG A 14 -24.34 -13.29 -0.13
C ARG A 14 -24.90 -12.91 1.24
N GLY A 15 -24.82 -11.65 1.65
CA GLY A 15 -25.38 -11.15 2.89
C GLY A 15 -24.48 -11.33 4.11
N ALA A 16 -23.16 -11.44 3.92
CA ALA A 16 -22.23 -11.35 5.03
C ALA A 16 -22.38 -9.97 5.70
N ASP A 17 -22.54 -9.97 7.03
CA ASP A 17 -22.67 -8.75 7.81
C ASP A 17 -21.30 -8.13 8.09
N ILE A 18 -21.07 -6.95 7.52
CA ILE A 18 -19.81 -6.19 7.62
C ILE A 18 -19.71 -5.37 8.91
N GLY A 19 -20.83 -5.19 9.62
CA GLY A 19 -20.88 -4.44 10.89
C GLY A 19 -20.56 -5.30 12.12
N MET A 20 -20.41 -6.61 11.95
CA MET A 20 -20.04 -7.51 13.03
C MET A 20 -18.66 -7.16 13.58
N HIS A 21 -18.55 -7.14 14.91
CA HIS A 21 -17.31 -6.87 15.62
C HIS A 21 -16.92 -8.02 16.54
N ASP A 22 -15.62 -8.11 16.82
CA ASP A 22 -15.09 -9.02 17.83
C ASP A 22 -15.35 -8.50 19.27
N HIS A 23 -14.76 -9.18 20.25
CA HIS A 23 -14.86 -8.81 21.67
C HIS A 23 -14.10 -7.52 22.04
N HIS A 24 -13.26 -7.00 21.14
CA HIS A 24 -12.58 -5.72 21.25
C HIS A 24 -13.34 -4.60 20.51
N GLY A 25 -14.51 -4.90 19.94
CA GLY A 25 -15.25 -3.94 19.13
C GLY A 25 -14.63 -3.69 17.75
N ASN A 26 -13.67 -4.52 17.32
CA ASN A 26 -13.08 -4.41 15.99
C ASN A 26 -13.99 -5.07 14.97
N THR A 27 -14.50 -4.27 14.02
CA THR A 27 -15.15 -4.82 12.82
C THR A 27 -14.10 -5.40 11.86
N ALA A 28 -14.55 -6.05 10.79
CA ALA A 28 -13.64 -6.51 9.74
C ALA A 28 -12.84 -5.36 9.09
N LEU A 29 -13.37 -4.12 9.06
CA LEU A 29 -12.62 -2.93 8.63
C LEU A 29 -11.42 -2.65 9.54
N TYR A 30 -11.60 -2.73 10.86
CA TYR A 30 -10.50 -2.54 11.82
C TYR A 30 -9.38 -3.55 11.62
N ILE A 31 -9.74 -4.82 11.42
CA ILE A 31 -8.76 -5.89 11.20
C ILE A 31 -7.94 -5.62 9.93
N LEU A 32 -8.57 -5.11 8.86
CA LEU A 32 -7.88 -4.73 7.63
C LEU A 32 -6.92 -3.56 7.86
N LEU A 33 -7.36 -2.51 8.56
CA LEU A 33 -6.55 -1.32 8.80
C LEU A 33 -5.41 -1.55 9.81
N LYS A 34 -5.58 -2.51 10.73
CA LYS A 34 -4.55 -2.93 11.68
C LYS A 34 -3.58 -3.94 11.08
N SER A 35 -3.89 -4.50 9.90
CA SER A 35 -3.05 -5.52 9.30
C SER A 35 -1.66 -4.94 9.02
N ASP A 36 -0.67 -5.56 9.63
CA ASP A 36 0.67 -5.01 9.67
C ASP A 36 1.35 -5.24 8.32
N VAL A 37 1.35 -4.19 7.49
CA VAL A 37 2.06 -4.17 6.21
C VAL A 37 3.58 -4.21 6.40
N MET A 38 4.11 -4.08 7.64
CA MET A 38 5.55 -4.28 7.92
C MET A 38 6.01 -5.72 7.67
N TRP A 39 5.12 -6.70 7.56
CA TRP A 39 5.49 -8.09 7.25
C TRP A 39 6.01 -8.24 5.82
N LEU A 40 6.02 -7.14 5.05
CA LEU A 40 6.56 -7.03 3.69
C LEU A 40 8.05 -6.69 3.62
N LYS A 41 8.77 -6.64 4.75
CA LYS A 41 10.24 -6.59 4.72
C LYS A 41 10.78 -7.83 4.00
N GLY A 42 11.31 -7.64 2.79
CA GLY A 42 11.89 -8.69 1.95
C GLY A 42 11.11 -9.03 0.68
N TRP A 43 9.96 -8.41 0.45
CA TRP A 43 9.23 -8.53 -0.82
C TRP A 43 9.72 -7.50 -1.83
N ASP A 44 9.68 -7.85 -3.11
CA ASP A 44 10.01 -6.91 -4.18
C ASP A 44 8.99 -5.77 -4.27
N MET A 45 9.39 -4.66 -4.90
CA MET A 45 8.58 -3.46 -5.05
C MET A 45 7.24 -3.71 -5.77
N LEU A 46 7.22 -4.60 -6.78
CA LEU A 46 5.99 -4.93 -7.52
C LEU A 46 4.98 -5.64 -6.63
N SER A 47 5.46 -6.59 -5.82
CA SER A 47 4.65 -7.31 -4.85
C SER A 47 4.07 -6.38 -3.78
N TYR A 48 4.87 -5.41 -3.29
CA TYR A 48 4.39 -4.38 -2.36
C TYR A 48 3.29 -3.53 -3.00
N HIS A 49 3.52 -3.00 -4.21
CA HIS A 49 2.53 -2.19 -4.92
C HIS A 49 1.23 -2.96 -5.17
N ARG A 50 1.32 -4.23 -5.56
CA ARG A 50 0.17 -5.09 -5.77
C ARG A 50 -0.66 -5.25 -4.49
N GLN A 51 -0.01 -5.48 -3.35
CA GLN A 51 -0.72 -5.63 -2.07
C GLN A 51 -1.35 -4.33 -1.59
N MET A 52 -0.67 -3.19 -1.74
CA MET A 52 -1.24 -1.89 -1.41
C MET A 52 -2.46 -1.57 -2.28
N PHE A 53 -2.38 -1.90 -3.57
CA PHE A 53 -3.51 -1.77 -4.49
C PHE A 53 -4.69 -2.68 -4.07
N GLU A 54 -4.41 -3.95 -3.77
CA GLU A 54 -5.45 -4.89 -3.33
C GLU A 54 -6.13 -4.45 -2.03
N LEU A 55 -5.35 -3.96 -1.06
CA LEU A 55 -5.88 -3.38 0.17
C LEU A 55 -6.78 -2.17 -0.12
N GLN A 56 -6.35 -1.26 -1.00
CA GLN A 56 -7.17 -0.11 -1.41
C GLN A 56 -8.51 -0.57 -2.00
N GLU A 57 -8.50 -1.60 -2.84
CA GLU A 57 -9.70 -2.16 -3.45
C GLU A 57 -10.65 -2.81 -2.42
N ILE A 58 -10.11 -3.54 -1.45
CA ILE A 58 -10.93 -4.11 -0.36
C ILE A 58 -11.55 -3.00 0.49
N LEU A 59 -10.82 -1.92 0.77
CA LEU A 59 -11.38 -0.79 1.52
C LEU A 59 -12.55 -0.15 0.76
N LYS A 60 -12.42 0.05 -0.57
CA LYS A 60 -13.54 0.51 -1.41
C LYS A 60 -14.74 -0.42 -1.34
N VAL A 61 -14.53 -1.74 -1.40
CA VAL A 61 -15.61 -2.74 -1.24
C VAL A 61 -16.38 -2.51 0.07
N PHE A 62 -15.66 -2.35 1.18
CA PHE A 62 -16.27 -2.21 2.50
C PHE A 62 -17.01 -0.88 2.65
N ILE A 63 -16.41 0.23 2.22
CA ILE A 63 -17.00 1.57 2.31
C ILE A 63 -18.27 1.66 1.44
N THR A 64 -18.22 1.15 0.20
CA THR A 64 -19.39 1.14 -0.71
C THR A 64 -20.48 0.18 -0.26
N ALA A 65 -20.14 -0.85 0.51
CA ALA A 65 -21.09 -1.74 1.18
C ALA A 65 -21.74 -1.13 2.43
N GLY A 66 -21.29 0.06 2.86
CA GLY A 66 -21.90 0.80 3.95
C GLY A 66 -21.36 0.44 5.34
N VAL A 67 -20.11 -0.03 5.43
CA VAL A 67 -19.47 -0.21 6.74
C VAL A 67 -19.41 1.13 7.48
N ASP A 68 -19.55 1.09 8.81
CA ASP A 68 -19.34 2.28 9.62
C ASP A 68 -17.84 2.63 9.68
N ILE A 69 -17.54 3.90 9.39
CA ILE A 69 -16.18 4.45 9.34
C ILE A 69 -15.89 5.42 10.50
N TYR A 70 -16.84 5.62 11.41
CA TYR A 70 -16.77 6.62 12.48
C TYR A 70 -16.73 6.02 13.88
N THR A 71 -17.52 4.98 14.14
CA THR A 71 -17.67 4.42 15.49
C THR A 71 -16.33 3.88 16.00
N PRO A 72 -15.87 4.29 17.20
CA PRO A 72 -14.65 3.77 17.79
C PRO A 72 -14.83 2.34 18.32
N ASN A 73 -13.72 1.58 18.37
CA ASN A 73 -13.68 0.25 18.99
C ASN A 73 -13.69 0.37 20.54
N ALA A 74 -13.56 -0.76 21.24
CA ALA A 74 -13.56 -0.78 22.71
C ALA A 74 -12.36 -0.05 23.35
N HIS A 75 -11.33 0.27 22.56
CA HIS A 75 -10.17 1.05 22.99
C HIS A 75 -10.34 2.56 22.72
N GLY A 76 -11.46 2.98 22.12
CA GLY A 76 -11.69 4.37 21.74
C GLY A 76 -11.05 4.77 20.40
N GLU A 77 -10.50 3.81 19.67
CA GLU A 77 -9.82 4.06 18.39
C GLU A 77 -10.84 4.06 17.26
N THR A 78 -10.93 5.13 16.48
CA THR A 78 -11.74 5.15 15.26
C THR A 78 -11.03 4.38 14.13
N PRO A 79 -11.72 4.01 13.04
CA PRO A 79 -11.06 3.42 11.88
C PRO A 79 -9.96 4.32 11.32
N THR A 80 -10.18 5.63 11.31
CA THR A 80 -9.20 6.61 10.81
C THR A 80 -7.97 6.73 11.72
N ALA A 81 -8.15 6.62 13.03
CA ALA A 81 -7.03 6.58 13.98
C ALA A 81 -6.13 5.36 13.71
N ILE A 82 -6.71 4.17 13.57
CA ILE A 82 -5.97 2.93 13.26
C ILE A 82 -5.26 3.02 11.91
N ALA A 83 -5.92 3.54 10.87
CA ALA A 83 -5.29 3.74 9.57
C ALA A 83 -4.04 4.63 9.67
N SER A 84 -4.10 5.67 10.51
CA SER A 84 -2.99 6.59 10.73
C SER A 84 -1.83 5.93 11.47
N GLU A 85 -2.13 5.22 12.56
CA GLU A 85 -1.13 4.49 13.36
C GLU A 85 -0.44 3.38 12.56
N SER A 86 -1.16 2.75 11.64
CA SER A 86 -0.66 1.66 10.80
C SER A 86 0.04 2.16 9.52
N GLY A 87 0.16 3.48 9.32
CA GLY A 87 0.81 4.08 8.15
C GLY A 87 0.02 3.94 6.85
N LEU A 88 -1.29 3.69 6.93
CA LEU A 88 -2.20 3.47 5.80
C LEU A 88 -3.02 4.72 5.42
N THR A 89 -2.71 5.89 5.99
CA THR A 89 -3.46 7.14 5.79
C THR A 89 -3.74 7.45 4.32
N GLU A 90 -2.72 7.35 3.46
CA GLU A 90 -2.85 7.65 2.04
C GLU A 90 -3.81 6.70 1.32
N ILE A 91 -3.72 5.40 1.61
CA ILE A 91 -4.58 4.37 1.03
C ILE A 91 -6.02 4.55 1.52
N TRP A 92 -6.19 4.85 2.80
CA TRP A 92 -7.47 5.13 3.43
C TRP A 92 -8.16 6.34 2.81
N ILE A 93 -7.44 7.47 2.67
CA ILE A 93 -7.94 8.69 2.03
C ILE A 93 -8.39 8.42 0.59
N LYS A 94 -7.56 7.74 -0.20
CA LYS A 94 -7.90 7.38 -1.59
C LYS A 94 -9.17 6.52 -1.69
N ALA A 95 -9.36 5.59 -0.75
CA ALA A 95 -10.56 4.76 -0.71
C ALA A 95 -11.81 5.59 -0.35
N LEU A 96 -11.73 6.49 0.63
CA LEU A 96 -12.81 7.40 1.01
C LEU A 96 -13.20 8.34 -0.13
N GLU A 97 -12.21 8.95 -0.78
CA GLU A 97 -12.43 9.90 -1.88
C GLU A 97 -13.05 9.23 -3.11
N TYR A 98 -12.59 8.02 -3.47
CA TYR A 98 -13.24 7.21 -4.50
C TYR A 98 -14.72 6.99 -4.19
N CYS A 99 -15.04 6.75 -2.92
CA CYS A 99 -16.39 6.54 -2.42
C CYS A 99 -17.20 7.84 -2.30
N GLY A 100 -16.63 9.00 -2.64
CA GLY A 100 -17.28 10.30 -2.55
C GLY A 100 -17.45 10.84 -1.13
N VAL A 101 -16.71 10.26 -0.16
CA VAL A 101 -16.66 10.69 1.25
C VAL A 101 -15.59 11.76 1.41
N ASN A 102 -15.89 12.86 2.13
CA ASN A 102 -14.91 13.90 2.39
C ASN A 102 -13.89 13.42 3.45
N SER A 103 -12.71 13.02 2.98
CA SER A 103 -11.59 12.51 3.79
C SER A 103 -11.19 13.48 4.91
N ASN A 104 -11.07 14.79 4.61
CA ASN A 104 -10.71 15.81 5.59
C ASN A 104 -11.73 15.90 6.74
N ALA A 105 -13.02 15.79 6.43
CA ALA A 105 -14.06 15.82 7.46
C ALA A 105 -14.01 14.57 8.36
N VAL A 106 -13.75 13.39 7.78
CA VAL A 106 -13.59 12.14 8.54
C VAL A 106 -12.37 12.21 9.46
N ILE A 107 -11.26 12.74 8.96
CA ILE A 107 -10.02 12.91 9.75
C ILE A 107 -10.24 13.89 10.89
N ALA A 108 -10.87 15.04 10.62
CA ALA A 108 -11.17 16.03 11.65
C ALA A 108 -12.08 15.43 12.74
N TYR A 109 -13.13 14.71 12.36
CA TYR A 109 -14.01 14.02 13.31
C TYR A 109 -13.24 13.02 14.18
N SER A 110 -12.31 12.27 13.60
CA SER A 110 -11.51 11.31 14.38
C SER A 110 -10.61 11.98 15.42
N GLN A 111 -10.21 13.23 15.21
CA GLN A 111 -9.35 13.97 16.13
C GLN A 111 -10.16 14.67 17.22
N ASP A 112 -11.32 15.20 16.85
CA ASP A 112 -12.23 15.92 17.74
C ASP A 112 -13.69 15.58 17.38
N PRO A 113 -14.26 14.52 17.99
CA PRO A 113 -15.61 14.08 17.68
C PRO A 113 -16.66 15.11 18.12
N ASP A 114 -17.37 15.69 17.14
CA ASP A 114 -18.52 16.55 17.38
C ASP A 114 -19.82 15.72 17.36
N PRO A 115 -20.63 15.71 18.43
CA PRO A 115 -21.92 15.02 18.47
C PRO A 115 -22.94 15.48 17.42
N GLU A 116 -22.81 16.72 16.92
CA GLU A 116 -23.67 17.27 15.86
C GLU A 116 -23.16 16.95 14.46
N PHE A 117 -21.99 16.30 14.33
CA PHE A 117 -21.41 15.95 13.05
C PHE A 117 -22.31 14.99 12.27
N VAL A 118 -22.64 15.38 11.04
CA VAL A 118 -23.43 14.54 10.13
C VAL A 118 -22.52 13.52 9.46
N HIS A 119 -22.65 12.26 9.87
CA HIS A 119 -21.91 11.14 9.27
C HIS A 119 -22.14 11.08 7.75
N GLN A 120 -21.04 10.94 7.01
CA GLN A 120 -21.08 10.79 5.57
C GLN A 120 -20.98 9.32 5.19
N TYR A 121 -21.87 8.89 4.32
CA TYR A 121 -21.85 7.55 3.76
C TYR A 121 -21.36 7.59 2.32
N SER A 122 -20.94 6.44 1.80
CA SER A 122 -20.50 6.36 0.41
C SER A 122 -21.57 6.88 -0.54
N LYS A 123 -21.15 7.74 -1.47
CA LYS A 123 -21.98 8.18 -2.60
C LYS A 123 -21.96 7.17 -3.75
N VAL A 124 -21.01 6.24 -3.73
CA VAL A 124 -20.90 5.14 -4.68
C VAL A 124 -21.52 3.92 -4.02
N THR A 125 -22.57 3.38 -4.62
CA THR A 125 -23.19 2.16 -4.11
C THR A 125 -22.30 0.94 -4.36
N PHE A 126 -22.39 -0.07 -3.50
CA PHE A 126 -21.69 -1.35 -3.72
C PHE A 126 -21.98 -1.98 -5.10
N GLY A 127 -23.21 -1.81 -5.60
CA GLY A 127 -23.60 -2.27 -6.93
C GLY A 127 -22.86 -1.54 -8.05
N GLU A 128 -22.73 -0.21 -7.96
CA GLU A 128 -21.95 0.59 -8.91
C GLU A 128 -20.47 0.24 -8.88
N TYR A 129 -19.88 0.05 -7.69
CA TYR A 129 -18.51 -0.43 -7.56
C TYR A 129 -18.32 -1.78 -8.28
N CYS A 130 -19.19 -2.75 -8.03
CA CYS A 130 -19.13 -4.07 -8.67
C CYS A 130 -19.17 -3.95 -10.20
N GLN A 131 -20.06 -3.12 -10.74
CA GLN A 131 -20.19 -2.90 -12.18
C GLN A 131 -18.92 -2.31 -12.79
N ARG A 132 -18.31 -1.29 -12.15
CA ARG A 132 -17.06 -0.67 -12.63
C ARG A 132 -15.90 -1.66 -12.64
N ARG A 133 -15.77 -2.46 -11.58
CA ARG A 133 -14.73 -3.49 -11.48
C ARG A 133 -14.90 -4.58 -12.53
N GLU A 134 -16.13 -5.07 -12.74
CA GLU A 134 -16.44 -6.09 -13.76
C GLU A 134 -16.17 -5.57 -15.19
N ALA A 135 -16.48 -4.30 -15.44
CA ALA A 135 -16.19 -3.62 -16.71
C ALA A 135 -14.68 -3.33 -16.91
N GLY A 136 -13.84 -3.55 -15.91
CA GLY A 136 -12.41 -3.25 -15.97
C GLY A 136 -12.07 -1.77 -16.00
N LEU A 137 -13.04 -0.89 -15.67
CA LEU A 137 -12.88 0.57 -15.74
C LEU A 137 -11.94 1.13 -14.66
N ASP A 138 -11.66 0.33 -13.62
CA ASP A 138 -10.77 0.68 -12.50
C ASP A 138 -9.49 -0.18 -12.44
N ARG A 139 -9.21 -1.02 -13.45
CA ARG A 139 -7.90 -1.70 -13.53
C ARG A 139 -6.86 -0.66 -13.95
N PHE A 140 -5.98 -0.28 -13.02
CA PHE A 140 -4.66 0.24 -13.39
C PHE A 140 -4.08 -0.70 -14.45
N GLU A 141 -3.49 -0.11 -15.50
CA GLU A 141 -2.70 -0.86 -16.49
C GLU A 141 -1.80 -1.83 -15.72
N GLU A 142 -2.13 -3.11 -15.85
CA GLU A 142 -1.26 -4.19 -15.44
C GLU A 142 0.06 -3.87 -16.16
N ILE A 143 1.08 -3.45 -15.40
CA ILE A 143 2.41 -3.16 -15.94
C ILE A 143 2.75 -4.39 -16.77
N GLN A 144 2.76 -4.21 -18.09
CA GLN A 144 3.01 -5.30 -19.00
C GLN A 144 4.44 -5.76 -18.71
N ASP A 145 4.62 -7.06 -18.48
CA ASP A 145 5.92 -7.72 -18.32
C ASP A 145 6.77 -7.67 -19.63
N SER A 146 6.59 -6.67 -20.49
CA SER A 146 7.22 -6.54 -21.80
C SER A 146 7.86 -5.17 -21.95
N ASP A 147 9.00 -4.97 -21.30
CA ASP A 147 10.16 -4.24 -21.87
C ASP A 147 11.29 -4.15 -20.83
N ILE A 148 11.92 -5.30 -20.56
CA ILE A 148 13.36 -5.31 -20.34
C ILE A 148 13.94 -5.88 -21.63
N GLY A 149 14.07 -5.00 -22.63
CA GLY A 149 14.90 -5.25 -23.79
C GLY A 149 16.32 -5.48 -23.30
N THR A 150 16.79 -6.72 -23.41
CA THR A 150 18.22 -7.01 -23.42
C THR A 150 18.77 -6.47 -24.74
N ASP A 151 19.08 -5.17 -24.77
CA ASP A 151 19.97 -4.62 -25.79
C ASP A 151 21.39 -5.10 -25.45
N GLU A 152 21.70 -6.30 -25.90
CA GLU A 152 23.09 -6.70 -26.14
C GLU A 152 23.59 -5.87 -27.33
N GLU A 153 24.09 -4.66 -27.07
CA GLU A 153 24.90 -3.92 -28.04
C GLU A 153 26.23 -4.67 -28.23
N GLU A 154 26.28 -5.49 -29.28
CA GLU A 154 27.53 -5.84 -29.96
C GLU A 154 28.24 -4.54 -30.37
N ARG A 155 29.42 -4.28 -29.80
CA ARG A 155 30.37 -3.31 -30.34
C ARG A 155 31.65 -4.04 -30.73
N ASP A 156 31.71 -4.37 -32.01
CA ASP A 156 32.95 -4.61 -32.73
C ASP A 156 33.59 -3.28 -33.16
N ASN A 157 34.92 -3.33 -33.31
CA ASN A 157 35.85 -2.35 -33.89
C ASN A 157 36.16 -1.10 -33.04
N GLU A 158 37.40 -0.63 -32.91
CA GLU A 158 38.51 -0.68 -33.88
C GLU A 158 39.86 -0.39 -33.17
N GLU A 159 40.89 -0.97 -33.76
CA GLU A 159 42.33 -0.83 -33.53
C GLU A 159 42.82 0.62 -33.75
N SER A 160 43.62 1.18 -32.84
CA SER A 160 44.56 2.27 -33.19
C SER A 160 45.71 2.40 -32.20
N ASP A 161 46.90 2.47 -32.78
CA ASP A 161 48.25 2.40 -32.23
C ASP A 161 48.70 3.55 -31.28
N GLU A 162 49.65 3.16 -30.41
CA GLU A 162 50.87 3.84 -29.94
C GLU A 162 50.85 5.29 -29.41
N ALA A 163 51.33 5.45 -28.15
CA ALA A 163 52.53 6.25 -27.85
C ALA A 163 52.99 6.09 -26.38
N GLU A 164 54.20 5.54 -26.24
CA GLU A 164 55.27 5.75 -25.24
C GLU A 164 55.07 6.84 -24.15
N SER A 165 55.38 6.53 -22.89
CA SER A 165 56.48 7.21 -22.16
C SER A 165 56.73 6.59 -20.78
N ASP A 166 58.01 6.34 -20.52
CA ASP A 166 58.66 5.97 -19.27
C ASP A 166 58.21 6.78 -18.03
N ASP A 167 58.26 6.16 -16.86
CA ASP A 167 59.06 6.70 -15.73
C ASP A 167 59.05 5.71 -14.54
N ASP A 168 60.25 5.19 -14.25
CA ASP A 168 60.62 4.59 -12.97
C ASP A 168 60.30 5.56 -11.82
N ILE A 169 59.72 5.06 -10.70
CA ILE A 169 60.07 5.53 -9.34
C ILE A 169 59.74 4.42 -8.33
N ASP A 170 60.81 3.89 -7.78
CA ASP A 170 60.94 3.17 -6.53
C ASP A 170 60.47 4.05 -5.35
N THR A 171 59.63 3.52 -4.44
CA THR A 171 59.75 3.79 -2.98
C THR A 171 58.73 3.02 -2.15
N ASN A 172 59.23 1.94 -1.55
CA ASN A 172 59.13 1.62 -0.12
C ASN A 172 58.33 2.62 0.76
N MET A 173 57.20 2.18 1.32
CA MET A 173 56.69 2.67 2.61
C MET A 173 56.17 1.50 3.46
N ASP A 174 57.13 0.87 4.12
CA ASP A 174 57.00 0.33 5.46
C ASP A 174 56.29 1.33 6.41
N ARG A 175 55.41 0.84 7.31
CA ARG A 175 55.31 1.24 8.73
C ARG A 175 54.07 0.64 9.44
N HIS A 176 54.40 -0.30 10.32
CA HIS A 176 53.91 -0.55 11.68
C HIS A 176 52.45 -0.95 11.93
N ALA A 177 52.28 -2.24 12.23
CA ALA A 177 51.27 -2.75 13.14
C ALA A 177 51.98 -3.48 14.29
N GLU A 178 52.11 -2.83 15.45
CA GLU A 178 52.32 -3.48 16.75
C GLU A 178 51.65 -2.60 17.81
N GLU A 179 50.44 -2.98 18.25
CA GLU A 179 49.91 -2.60 19.54
C GLU A 179 49.88 -3.87 20.40
N ASP A 180 50.91 -4.02 21.23
CA ASP A 180 50.91 -4.94 22.37
C ASP A 180 50.05 -4.33 23.48
N ILE A 181 49.04 -5.09 23.94
CA ILE A 181 48.31 -4.85 25.17
C ILE A 181 48.68 -5.99 26.13
N ASP A 182 49.32 -5.65 27.25
CA ASP A 182 49.38 -6.44 28.47
C ASP A 182 48.97 -5.54 29.65
#